data_AF-G3MPU7-F1
#
_entry.id   AF-G3MPU7-F1
#
_cell.length_a   1.000
_cell.length_b   1.000
_cell.length_c   1.000
_cell.angle_alpha   90.00
_cell.angle_beta   90.00
_cell.angle_gamma   90.00
#
_symmetry.space_group_name_H-M   'P 1'
#
loop_
_entity.id
_entity.type
_entity.pdbx_description
1 polymer ?
#
loop_
_entity_poly.entity_id
_entity_poly.type
_entity_poly.pdbx_seq_one_letter_code
_entity_poly.pdbx_strand_id
1 'polypeptide(L)' 'MASLQLLLVLGLAVTFATALWGPEYREHAQCVANCDPDKCPNECSSNCVCYRRFDFPSNGYCMDPSKPIPEQFRNLGASK' A
#
# COMPACT_ATOMS: atom_id res chain seq x y z
N MET A 1 -36.26 4.44 2.46
CA MET A 1 -35.59 3.32 3.18
C MET A 1 -34.38 2.77 2.42
N ALA A 2 -34.31 2.81 1.09
CA ALA A 2 -33.15 2.34 0.32
C ALA A 2 -31.87 3.19 0.49
N SER A 3 -32.00 4.51 0.66
CA SER A 3 -30.84 5.43 0.68
C SER A 3 -29.97 5.30 1.95
N LEU A 4 -30.57 4.95 3.09
CA LEU A 4 -29.84 4.78 4.36
C LEU A 4 -28.96 3.52 4.33
N GLN A 5 -29.45 2.44 3.70
CA GLN A 5 -28.69 1.21 3.55
C GLN A 5 -27.48 1.40 2.62
N LEU A 6 -27.62 2.21 1.56
CA LEU A 6 -26.52 2.51 0.66
C LEU A 6 -25.38 3.28 1.36
N LEU A 7 -25.74 4.27 2.19
CA LEU A 7 -24.77 5.04 2.99
C LEU A 7 -24.04 4.18 4.04
N LEU A 8 -24.74 3.24 4.66
CA LEU A 8 -24.15 2.29 5.62
C LEU A 8 -23.12 1.36 4.96
N VAL A 9 -23.42 0.84 3.77
CA VAL A 9 -22.51 -0.06 3.03
C VAL A 9 -21.27 0.69 2.53
N LEU A 10 -21.44 1.92 2.02
CA LEU A 10 -20.34 2.79 1.60
C LEU A 10 -19.45 3.21 2.79
N GLY A 11 -20.05 3.54 3.94
CA GLY A 11 -19.31 3.90 5.14
C GLY A 11 -18.47 2.75 5.71
N LEU A 12 -18.98 1.52 5.63
CA LEU A 12 -18.26 0.30 6.01
C LEU A 12 -17.07 0.04 5.08
N ALA A 13 -17.23 0.16 3.76
CA ALA A 13 -16.12 -0.10 2.82
C ALA A 13 -14.88 0.79 3.06
N VAL A 14 -15.08 2.04 3.51
CA VAL A 14 -14.00 3.01 3.75
C VAL A 14 -13.22 2.71 5.03
N THR A 15 -13.81 2.08 6.05
CA THR A 15 -13.13 1.83 7.33
C THR A 15 -12.10 0.69 7.25
N PHE A 16 -12.36 -0.35 6.44
CA PHE A 16 -11.48 -1.53 6.38
C PHE A 16 -10.13 -1.27 5.70
N ALA A 17 -10.05 -0.32 4.76
CA ALA A 17 -8.79 -0.01 4.09
C ALA A 17 -7.77 0.65 5.03
N THR A 18 -8.25 1.39 6.04
CA THR A 18 -7.38 2.09 7.01
C THR A 18 -6.93 1.25 8.20
N ALA A 19 -7.60 0.12 8.45
CA ALA A 19 -7.31 -0.74 9.61
C ALA A 19 -6.19 -1.76 9.34
N LEU A 20 -5.94 -2.11 8.09
CA LEU A 20 -4.95 -3.12 7.71
C LEU A 20 -3.53 -2.55 7.50
N TRP A 21 -3.40 -1.23 7.45
CA TRP A 21 -2.19 -0.55 7.02
C TRP A 21 -1.89 0.57 8.02
N GLY A 22 -0.67 0.57 8.58
CA GLY A 22 -0.26 1.55 9.58
C GLY A 22 -0.38 3.00 9.08
N PRO A 23 -0.34 4.00 9.97
CA PRO A 23 -0.56 5.41 9.61
C PRO A 23 0.37 5.92 8.52
N GLU A 24 1.59 5.36 8.42
CA GLU A 24 2.60 5.67 7.41
C GLU A 24 2.10 5.43 5.98
N TYR A 25 1.16 4.49 5.78
CA TYR A 25 0.57 4.25 4.46
C TYR A 25 -0.21 5.43 3.89
N ARG A 26 -0.77 6.28 4.76
CA ARG A 26 -1.52 7.45 4.33
C ARG A 26 -0.62 8.47 3.64
N GLU A 27 0.66 8.51 3.97
CA GLU A 27 1.62 9.42 3.34
C GLU A 27 1.98 8.99 1.91
N HIS A 28 1.71 7.73 1.56
CA HIS A 28 1.93 7.17 0.24
C HIS A 28 0.67 7.16 -0.63
N ALA A 29 -0.45 7.77 -0.22
CA ALA A 29 -1.76 7.63 -0.87
C ALA A 29 -1.76 7.89 -2.38
N GLN A 30 -0.88 8.78 -2.87
CA GLN A 30 -0.67 9.08 -4.29
C GLN A 30 -0.01 7.95 -5.09
N CYS A 31 0.68 7.03 -4.42
CA CYS A 31 1.44 5.94 -5.01
C CYS A 31 0.88 4.56 -4.74
N VAL A 32 0.09 4.36 -3.66
CA VAL A 32 -0.33 3.03 -3.20
C VAL A 32 -1.07 2.25 -4.30
N ALA A 33 -0.36 1.26 -4.84
CA ALA A 33 -0.85 0.29 -5.81
C ALA A 33 -0.08 -1.03 -5.64
N ASN A 34 -0.68 -2.16 -6.02
CA ASN A 34 0.05 -3.43 -6.08
C ASN A 34 1.09 -3.38 -7.21
N CYS A 35 2.23 -4.02 -7.01
CA CYS A 35 3.23 -4.19 -8.06
C CYS A 35 3.93 -5.54 -7.95
N ASP A 36 4.43 -6.02 -9.09
CA ASP A 36 5.39 -7.12 -9.15
C ASP A 36 6.82 -6.53 -9.04
N PRO A 37 7.58 -6.85 -7.97
CA PRO A 37 8.91 -6.30 -7.76
C PRO A 37 9.96 -6.82 -8.75
N ASP A 38 9.70 -7.92 -9.46
CA ASP A 38 10.62 -8.51 -10.45
C ASP A 38 10.27 -8.09 -11.89
N LYS A 39 9.14 -7.40 -12.10
CA LYS A 39 8.72 -6.91 -13.41
C LYS A 39 9.36 -5.57 -13.77
N CYS A 40 9.88 -5.46 -14.99
CA CYS A 40 10.42 -4.23 -15.56
C CYS A 40 9.77 -3.92 -16.92
N PRO A 41 9.07 -2.78 -17.09
CA PRO A 41 8.80 -1.75 -16.08
C PRO A 41 7.83 -2.27 -15.00
N ASN A 42 8.06 -1.83 -13.76
CA ASN A 42 7.07 -2.04 -12.70
C ASN A 42 5.87 -1.11 -12.96
N GLU A 43 4.66 -1.56 -12.63
CA GLU A 43 3.39 -0.88 -13.00
C GLU A 43 3.11 0.39 -12.18
N CYS A 44 4.12 0.94 -11.51
CA CYS A 44 3.98 2.10 -10.65
C CYS A 44 3.84 3.39 -11.47
N SER A 45 3.07 4.34 -10.94
CA SER A 45 2.96 5.68 -11.52
C SER A 45 4.32 6.40 -11.51
N SER A 46 4.45 7.41 -12.37
CA SER A 46 5.66 8.26 -12.41
C SER A 46 5.94 8.84 -11.03
N ASN A 47 7.19 8.71 -10.56
CA ASN A 47 7.69 9.10 -9.23
C ASN A 47 7.38 8.14 -8.07
N CYS A 48 6.76 6.99 -8.33
CA CYS A 48 6.55 5.95 -7.33
C CYS A 48 7.53 4.78 -7.55
N VAL A 49 7.88 4.09 -6.46
CA VAL A 49 8.81 2.94 -6.49
C VAL A 49 8.11 1.71 -5.98
N CYS A 50 8.29 0.57 -6.67
CA CYS A 50 7.81 -0.72 -6.19
C CYS A 50 8.71 -1.25 -5.07
N TYR A 51 8.19 -1.32 -3.85
CA TYR A 51 8.88 -1.95 -2.73
C TYR A 51 8.36 -3.36 -2.52
N ARG A 52 9.29 -4.33 -2.55
CA ARG A 52 9.02 -5.74 -2.27
C ARG A 52 8.58 -5.92 -0.81
N ARG A 53 7.50 -6.67 -0.61
CA ARG A 53 7.09 -7.14 0.72
C ARG A 53 8.09 -8.17 1.26
N PHE A 54 8.35 -8.14 2.55
CA PHE A 54 9.22 -9.14 3.18
C PHE A 54 8.53 -10.50 3.34
N ASP A 55 7.26 -10.49 3.75
CA ASP A 55 6.48 -11.70 4.03
C ASP A 55 6.00 -12.41 2.75
N PHE A 56 5.85 -11.69 1.64
CA PHE A 56 5.49 -12.23 0.32
C PHE A 56 6.36 -11.61 -0.79
N PRO A 57 7.59 -12.09 -1.00
CA PRO A 57 8.59 -11.42 -1.84
C PRO A 57 8.27 -11.38 -3.34
N SER A 58 7.31 -12.18 -3.81
CA SER A 58 6.75 -12.12 -5.16
C SER A 58 5.74 -10.97 -5.34
N ASN A 59 5.45 -10.20 -4.29
CA ASN A 59 4.52 -9.09 -4.31
C ASN A 59 5.18 -7.84 -3.71
N GLY A 60 4.71 -6.68 -4.15
CA GLY A 60 5.17 -5.40 -3.65
C GLY A 60 4.06 -4.35 -3.68
N TYR A 61 4.40 -3.18 -3.15
CA TYR A 61 3.56 -1.99 -3.28
C TYR A 61 4.34 -0.82 -3.83
N CYS A 62 3.70 -0.11 -4.75
CA CYS A 62 4.12 1.20 -5.20
C CYS A 62 3.99 2.18 -4.02
N MET A 63 5.09 2.82 -3.66
CA MET A 63 5.13 3.80 -2.57
C MET A 63 5.96 5.01 -2.98
N ASP A 64 5.63 6.15 -2.38
CA ASP A 64 6.38 7.39 -2.55
C ASP A 64 7.77 7.28 -1.90
N PRO A 65 8.87 7.36 -2.66
CA PRO A 65 10.23 7.21 -2.13
C PRO A 65 10.69 8.39 -1.26
N SER A 66 9.94 9.50 -1.23
CA SER A 66 10.21 10.66 -0.36
C SER A 66 9.65 10.51 1.07
N LYS A 67 8.87 9.46 1.32
CA LYS A 67 8.22 9.20 2.61
C LYS A 67 8.87 8.04 3.35
N PRO A 68 8.80 8.00 4.69
CA PRO A 68 9.29 6.87 5.47
C PRO A 68 8.64 5.58 5.00
N ILE A 69 9.48 4.58 4.69
CA ILE A 69 9.01 3.26 4.30
C ILE A 69 8.23 2.65 5.48
N PRO A 70 7.04 2.07 5.28
CA PRO A 70 6.28 1.50 6.37
C PRO A 70 7.04 0.36 7.07
N GLU A 71 6.84 0.18 8.38
CA GLU A 71 7.59 -0.80 9.18
C GLU A 71 7.64 -2.21 8.56
N GLN A 72 6.51 -2.68 8.02
CA GLN A 72 6.39 -3.99 7.37
C GLN A 72 7.27 -4.17 6.10
N PHE A 73 7.91 -3.10 5.59
CA PHE A 73 8.92 -3.13 4.51
C PHE A 73 10.31 -2.73 4.99
N ARG A 74 10.47 -2.16 6.19
CA ARG A 74 11.77 -1.67 6.69
C ARG A 74 12.77 -2.78 7.04
N ASN A 75 12.34 -4.03 7.13
CA ASN A 75 13.23 -5.18 7.34
C ASN A 75 13.96 -5.66 6.07
N LEU A 76 14.30 -4.73 5.17
CA LEU A 76 15.22 -4.99 4.06
C LEU A 76 16.65 -5.12 4.62
N GLY A 77 17.07 -6.36 4.94
CA GLY A 77 18.46 -6.69 5.23
C GLY A 77 18.95 -6.56 6.69
N ALA A 78 18.04 -6.49 7.67
CA ALA A 78 18.40 -6.38 9.10
C ALA A 78 18.80 -7.72 9.77
N SER A 79 19.19 -8.73 9.00
CA SER A 79 19.82 -9.95 9.51
C SER A 79 21.20 -10.10 8.88
N LYS A 80 22.20 -9.51 9.54
CA LYS A 80 23.59 -10.02 9.49
C LYS A 80 23.75 -11.11 10.52
#